data_AF-A0A946STA1-F1
#
_entry.id   AF-A0A946STA1-F1
#
_cell.length_a   1.000
_cell.length_b   1.000
_cell.length_c   1.000
_cell.angle_alpha   90.00
_cell.angle_beta   90.00
_cell.angle_gamma   90.00
#
_symmetry.space_group_name_H-M   'P 1'
#
loop_
_entity.id
_entity.type
_entity.pdbx_description
1 polymer ?
#
loop_
_entity_poly.entity_id
_entity_poly.type
_entity_poly.pdbx_seq_one_letter_code
_entity_poly.pdbx_strand_id
1 'polypeptide(L)' 'MLFPTSVVGSMPRPRFVRDLLRPETHAELGVDEVTRRMDAAVAYVVAMQETAGLDIISDGEWR' A
#
# COMPACT_ATOMS: atom_id res chain seq x y z
N MET A 1 -23.18 8.39 10.20
CA MET A 1 -22.53 7.10 10.48
C MET A 1 -22.62 6.81 11.96
N LEU A 2 -22.94 5.57 12.33
CA LEU A 2 -22.83 5.07 13.70
C LEU A 2 -21.76 3.98 13.68
N PHE A 3 -20.74 4.10 14.55
CA PHE A 3 -19.59 3.17 14.71
C PHE A 3 -18.65 3.06 13.48
N PRO A 4 -17.97 4.15 13.06
CA PRO A 4 -17.04 4.07 11.94
C PRO A 4 -15.87 3.14 12.25
N THR A 5 -15.48 2.35 11.25
CA THR A 5 -14.39 1.39 11.29
C THR A 5 -13.20 1.89 10.46
N SER A 6 -11.99 1.63 10.96
CA SER A 6 -10.75 2.05 10.33
C SER A 6 -9.60 1.18 10.83
N VAL A 7 -8.46 1.27 10.16
CA VAL A 7 -7.18 0.79 10.68
C VAL A 7 -6.46 1.90 11.44
N VAL A 8 -5.55 1.54 12.35
CA VAL A 8 -4.73 2.52 13.09
C VAL A 8 -3.73 3.23 12.18
N GLY A 9 -3.28 2.57 11.10
CA GLY A 9 -2.26 3.10 10.19
C GLY A 9 -1.65 2.00 9.33
N SER A 10 -0.38 1.67 9.61
CA SER A 10 0.43 0.71 8.86
C SER A 10 -0.28 -0.63 8.58
N MET A 11 -0.12 -1.10 7.34
CA MET A 11 -0.57 -2.42 6.89
C MET A 11 0.62 -3.37 6.73
N PRO A 12 0.47 -4.69 6.99
CA PRO A 12 1.55 -5.65 6.79
C PRO A 12 2.09 -5.57 5.37
N ARG A 13 3.39 -5.26 5.21
CA ARG A 13 4.04 -5.12 3.90
C ARG A 13 4.24 -6.50 3.27
N PRO A 14 3.48 -6.88 2.22
CA PRO A 14 3.65 -8.15 1.56
C PRO A 14 5.01 -8.20 0.86
N ARG A 15 5.44 -9.40 0.45
CA ARG A 15 6.76 -9.59 -0.18
C ARG A 15 7.01 -8.62 -1.34
N PHE A 16 6.03 -8.41 -2.22
CA PHE A 16 6.19 -7.50 -3.36
C PHE A 16 6.45 -6.05 -2.95
N VAL A 17 5.83 -5.54 -1.88
CA VAL A 17 6.09 -4.19 -1.34
C VAL A 17 7.48 -4.13 -0.75
N ARG A 18 7.86 -5.15 0.03
CA ARG A 18 9.22 -5.24 0.61
C ARG A 18 10.29 -5.29 -0.47
N ASP A 19 10.02 -5.97 -1.58
CA ASP A 19 10.94 -6.07 -2.71
C ASP A 19 11.07 -4.70 -3.42
N LEU A 20 9.98 -3.93 -3.56
CA LEU A 20 10.02 -2.56 -4.11
C LEU A 20 10.84 -1.59 -3.23
N LEU A 21 10.83 -1.76 -1.91
CA LEU A 21 11.58 -0.90 -0.97
C LEU A 21 13.09 -1.19 -0.95
N ARG A 22 13.56 -2.23 -1.65
CA ARG A 22 14.99 -2.57 -1.65
C ARG A 22 15.78 -1.61 -2.54
N PRO A 23 16.96 -1.13 -2.08
CA PRO A 23 17.81 -0.25 -2.89
C PRO A 23 18.18 -0.84 -4.25
N GLU A 24 18.40 -2.16 -4.32
CA GLU A 24 18.74 -2.86 -5.56
C GLU A 24 17.62 -2.77 -6.59
N THR A 25 16.36 -2.92 -6.14
CA THR A 25 15.18 -2.79 -7.00
C THR A 25 15.03 -1.37 -7.53
N HIS A 26 15.30 -0.36 -6.69
CA HIS A 26 15.31 1.04 -7.11
C HIS A 26 16.40 1.33 -8.16
N ALA A 27 17.58 0.76 -7.99
CA ALA A 27 18.67 0.91 -8.95
C ALA A 27 18.37 0.22 -10.29
N GLU A 28 17.69 -0.93 -10.27
CA GLU A 28 17.33 -1.69 -11.47
C GLU A 28 16.17 -1.05 -12.26
N LEU A 29 15.10 -0.64 -11.57
CA LEU A 29 13.87 -0.17 -12.21
C LEU A 29 13.86 1.34 -12.49
N GLY A 30 14.61 2.13 -11.71
CA GLY A 30 14.52 3.58 -11.71
C GLY A 30 13.31 4.11 -10.91
N VAL A 31 13.38 5.39 -10.53
CA VAL A 31 12.43 6.02 -9.59
C VAL A 31 10.99 6.02 -10.12
N ASP A 32 10.80 6.32 -11.41
CA ASP A 32 9.46 6.40 -12.00
C ASP A 32 8.74 5.06 -12.00
N GLU A 33 9.47 3.97 -12.31
CA GLU A 33 8.91 2.63 -12.32
C GLU A 33 8.61 2.12 -10.92
N VAL A 34 9.48 2.40 -9.94
CA VAL A 34 9.20 2.06 -8.55
C VAL A 34 7.97 2.82 -8.05
N THR A 35 7.86 4.12 -8.36
CA THR A 35 6.68 4.93 -8.02
C THR A 35 5.42 4.31 -8.59
N ARG A 36 5.41 4.00 -9.90
CA ARG A 36 4.27 3.37 -10.57
C ARG A 36 3.86 2.05 -9.92
N ARG A 37 4.83 1.21 -9.54
CA ARG A 37 4.54 -0.08 -8.88
C ARG A 37 4.07 0.10 -7.44
N MET A 38 4.59 1.10 -6.72
CA MET A 38 4.12 1.44 -5.38
C MET A 38 2.69 1.97 -5.42
N ASP A 39 2.32 2.76 -6.44
CA ASP A 39 0.96 3.23 -6.65
C ASP A 39 -0.01 2.06 -6.86
N ALA A 40 0.39 1.06 -7.65
CA ALA A 40 -0.39 -0.17 -7.82
C ALA A 40 -0.50 -0.97 -6.52
N ALA A 41 0.55 -1.00 -5.69
CA ALA A 41 0.51 -1.61 -4.36
C ALA A 41 -0.48 -0.91 -3.43
N VAL A 42 -0.49 0.43 -3.42
CA VAL A 42 -1.46 1.22 -2.64
C VAL A 42 -2.88 0.96 -3.13
N ALA A 43 -3.11 0.91 -4.45
CA ALA A 43 -4.43 0.58 -4.99
C ALA A 43 -4.91 -0.82 -4.54
N TYR A 44 -4.00 -1.79 -4.43
CA TYR A 44 -4.31 -3.12 -3.89
C TYR A 44 -4.76 -3.08 -2.42
N VAL A 45 -4.05 -2.35 -1.54
CA VAL A 45 -4.43 -2.28 -0.12
C VAL A 45 -5.70 -1.48 0.12
N VAL A 46 -5.98 -0.48 -0.73
CA VAL A 46 -7.27 0.24 -0.77
C VAL A 46 -8.39 -0.73 -1.13
N ALA A 47 -8.27 -1.47 -2.23
CA ALA A 47 -9.30 -2.41 -2.67
C ALA A 47 -9.59 -3.51 -1.63
N MET A 48 -8.56 -3.96 -0.91
CA MET A 48 -8.70 -4.90 0.21
C MET A 48 -9.54 -4.29 1.34
N GLN A 49 -9.27 -3.05 1.74
CA GLN A 49 -9.99 -2.36 2.82
C GLN A 49 -11.45 -2.05 2.43
N GLU A 50 -11.69 -1.64 1.18
CA GLU A 50 -13.05 -1.47 0.63
C GLU A 50 -13.83 -2.80 0.68
N THR A 51 -13.18 -3.89 0.27
CA THR A 51 -13.80 -5.23 0.29
C THR A 51 -14.08 -5.70 1.72
N ALA A 52 -13.24 -5.31 2.69
CA ALA A 52 -13.45 -5.58 4.10
C ALA A 52 -14.57 -4.72 4.74
N GLY A 53 -15.06 -3.71 4.02
CA GLY A 53 -16.14 -2.83 4.48
C GLY A 53 -15.69 -1.75 5.47
N LEU A 54 -14.41 -1.33 5.42
CA LEU A 54 -13.94 -0.22 6.26
C LEU A 54 -14.54 1.11 5.80
N ASP A 55 -14.96 1.94 6.77
CA ASP A 55 -15.53 3.26 6.49
C ASP A 55 -14.47 4.31 6.14
N ILE A 56 -13.27 4.16 6.69
CA ILE A 56 -12.12 5.04 6.48
C ILE A 56 -10.93 4.19 6.06
N ILE A 57 -10.33 4.54 4.93
CA ILE A 57 -9.26 3.78 4.28
C ILE A 57 -7.93 4.49 4.43
N SER A 58 -6.85 3.72 4.59
CA SER A 58 -5.47 4.20 4.56
C SER A 58 -4.68 3.65 3.36
N ASP A 59 -3.55 4.26 3.04
CA ASP A 59 -2.58 3.74 2.06
C ASP A 59 -1.65 2.66 2.65
N GLY A 60 -1.88 2.27 3.90
CA GLY A 60 -1.09 1.28 4.62
C GLY A 60 0.32 1.71 5.03
N GLU A 61 0.66 3.00 4.93
CA GLU A 61 2.02 3.53 5.21
C GLU A 61 3.11 2.84 4.38
N TRP A 62 2.81 2.61 3.11
CA TRP A 62 3.75 2.02 2.15
C TRP A 62 4.52 3.07 1.33
N ARG A 63 4.14 4.35 1.43
CA ARG A 63 4.84 5.50 0.84
C ARG A 63 5.58 6.30 1.89
#